data_AF-A0A2D5SUS7-F1
#
_entry.id   AF-A0A2D5SUS7-F1
#
_cell.length_a   1.000
_cell.length_b   1.000
_cell.length_c   1.000
_cell.angle_alpha   90.00
_cell.angle_beta   90.00
_cell.angle_gamma   90.00
#
_symmetry.space_group_name_H-M   'P 1'
#
loop_
_entity.id
_entity.type
_entity.pdbx_description
1 polymer ?
#
loop_
_entity_poly.entity_id
_entity_poly.type
_entity_poly.pdbx_seq_one_letter_code
_entity_poly.pdbx_strand_id
1 'polypeptide(L)'
;MRYFSLILFAGFLVFSVDFATQNTDRVMLNYTLDWLNFSFQTERPVFVPVFFTFAFGIIFSVFYFFFYHAVLLRNLRKQKKEIKRLKRLVVNEREKHGTMEERNSELQQIVERVQNRVDLQNDPEPLLLEDRENTKITE
;
A
#
# COMPACT_ATOMS: atom_id res chain seq x y z
N MET A 1 -19.36 23.57 10.46
CA MET A 1 -19.43 25.04 10.71
C MET A 1 -18.04 25.56 11.06
N ARG A 2 -17.40 26.35 10.20
CA ARG A 2 -16.01 26.81 10.33
C ARG A 2 -15.72 27.57 11.64
N TYR A 3 -16.74 28.20 12.23
CA TYR A 3 -16.62 29.01 13.46
C TYR A 3 -16.95 28.26 14.76
N PHE A 4 -17.47 27.03 14.68
CA PHE A 4 -17.86 26.28 15.88
C PHE A 4 -16.67 25.97 16.77
N SER A 5 -15.52 25.64 16.18
CA SER A 5 -14.27 25.43 16.93
C SER A 5 -13.78 26.71 17.62
N LEU A 6 -13.94 27.89 17.00
CA LEU A 6 -13.59 29.18 17.61
C LEU A 6 -14.49 29.50 18.81
N ILE A 7 -15.79 29.23 18.69
CA ILE A 7 -16.75 29.44 19.77
C ILE A 7 -16.46 28.51 20.95
N LEU A 8 -16.20 27.22 20.68
CA LEU A 8 -15.79 26.26 21.71
C LEU A 8 -14.48 26.67 22.39
N PHE A 9 -13.50 27.16 21.61
CA PHE A 9 -12.23 27.63 22.14
C PHE A 9 -12.41 28.87 23.03
N ALA A 10 -13.21 29.84 22.58
CA ALA A 10 -13.52 31.03 23.37
C ALA A 10 -14.26 30.66 24.68
N GLY A 11 -15.24 29.75 24.60
CA GLY A 11 -15.94 29.24 25.78
C GLY A 11 -15.01 28.52 26.75
N PHE A 12 -14.11 27.67 26.24
CA PHE A 12 -13.07 27.02 27.04
C PHE A 12 -12.12 28.02 27.71
N LEU A 13 -11.75 29.10 27.02
CA LEU A 13 -10.90 30.16 27.56
C LEU A 13 -11.58 30.89 28.72
N VAL A 14 -12.83 31.32 28.53
CA VAL A 14 -13.61 31.99 29.58
C VAL A 14 -13.78 31.07 30.79
N PHE A 15 -14.13 29.81 30.56
CA PHE A 15 -14.24 28.80 31.62
C PHE A 15 -12.91 28.58 32.34
N SER A 16 -11.78 28.55 31.62
CA SER A 16 -10.46 28.36 32.22
C SER A 16 -10.07 29.55 33.13
N VAL A 17 -10.38 30.78 32.70
CA VAL A 17 -10.13 31.97 33.51
C VAL A 17 -11.01 31.95 34.76
N ASP A 18 -12.31 31.68 34.60
CA ASP A 18 -13.25 31.62 35.72
C ASP A 18 -12.84 30.54 36.74
N PHE A 19 -12.49 29.35 36.25
CA PHE A 19 -11.94 28.26 37.07
C PHE A 19 -10.67 28.67 37.82
N ALA A 20 -9.73 29.36 37.16
CA ALA A 20 -8.49 29.82 37.77
C ALA A 20 -8.75 30.88 38.85
N THR A 21 -9.71 31.78 38.63
CA THR A 21 -10.06 32.84 39.59
C THR A 21 -10.82 32.33 40.81
N GLN A 22 -11.62 31.26 40.66
CA GLN A 22 -12.38 30.66 41.76
C GLN A 22 -11.55 29.68 42.59
N ASN A 23 -10.56 28.99 41.98
CA ASN A 23 -9.79 27.93 42.63
C ASN A 23 -8.37 28.38 43.01
N THR A 24 -8.28 29.44 43.82
CA THR A 24 -7.00 29.97 44.33
C THR A 24 -6.45 29.21 45.54
N ASP A 25 -7.22 28.26 46.07
CA ASP A 25 -6.80 27.43 47.19
C ASP A 25 -5.49 26.71 46.87
N ARG A 26 -4.58 26.73 47.84
CA ARG A 26 -3.25 26.16 47.70
C ARG A 26 -3.28 24.69 48.04
N VAL A 27 -2.74 23.87 47.15
CA VAL A 27 -2.55 22.45 47.38
C VAL A 27 -1.06 22.15 47.41
N MET A 28 -0.70 21.28 48.36
CA MET A 28 0.65 20.78 48.50
C MET A 28 0.83 19.56 47.60
N LEU A 29 1.68 19.70 46.58
CA LEU A 29 1.99 18.63 45.65
C LEU A 29 3.33 18.01 46.06
N ASN A 30 3.27 16.74 46.43
CA ASN A 30 4.44 15.94 46.78
C ASN A 30 4.75 15.01 45.61
N TYR A 31 5.84 15.31 44.90
CA TYR A 31 6.36 14.46 43.83
C TYR A 31 7.52 13.64 44.38
N THR A 32 7.31 12.33 44.51
CA THR A 32 8.35 11.38 44.90
C THR A 32 8.62 10.43 43.73
N LEU A 33 9.87 10.38 43.29
CA LEU A 33 10.37 9.36 42.37
C LEU A 33 11.36 8.48 43.14
N ASP A 34 10.85 7.36 43.65
CA ASP A 34 11.62 6.42 44.46
C ASP A 34 12.79 5.80 43.68
N TRP A 35 12.64 5.63 42.36
CA TRP A 35 13.72 5.08 41.53
C TRP A 35 14.93 6.03 41.39
N LEU A 36 14.72 7.34 41.50
CA LEU A 36 15.77 8.35 41.36
C LEU A 36 16.15 8.99 42.70
N ASN A 37 15.60 8.51 43.83
CA ASN A 37 15.67 9.16 45.15
C ASN A 37 15.37 10.66 45.10
N PHE A 38 14.45 11.06 44.21
CA PHE A 38 14.12 12.46 43.98
C PHE A 38 12.80 12.78 44.68
N SER A 39 12.83 13.74 45.60
CA SER A 39 11.63 14.27 46.24
C SER A 39 11.55 15.78 45.99
N PHE A 40 10.38 16.22 45.53
CA PHE A 40 10.11 17.62 45.28
C PHE A 40 8.74 17.97 45.86
N GLN A 41 8.71 19.01 46.68
CA GLN A 41 7.48 19.55 47.24
C GLN A 41 7.26 20.95 46.69
N THR A 42 6.04 21.21 46.24
CA THR A 42 5.66 22.55 45.81
C THR A 42 4.25 22.87 46.26
N GLU A 43 4.08 24.09 46.75
CA GLU A 43 2.79 24.63 47.10
C GLU A 43 2.33 25.53 45.96
N ARG A 44 1.26 25.12 45.27
CA ARG A 44 0.70 25.85 44.12
C ARG A 44 -0.82 25.88 44.22
N PRO A 45 -1.48 26.91 43.66
CA PRO A 45 -2.93 26.91 43.53
C PRO A 45 -3.41 25.67 42.76
N VAL A 46 -4.58 25.13 43.11
CA VAL A 46 -5.19 23.92 42.49
C VAL A 46 -5.25 23.99 40.97
N PHE A 47 -5.52 25.16 40.41
CA PHE A 47 -5.66 25.30 38.96
C PHE A 47 -4.34 25.03 38.20
N VAL A 48 -3.18 25.25 38.83
CA VAL A 48 -1.86 25.09 38.21
C VAL A 48 -1.59 23.65 37.79
N PRO A 49 -1.62 22.64 38.68
CA PRO A 49 -1.41 21.24 38.27
C PRO A 49 -2.46 20.76 37.27
N VAL A 50 -3.71 21.23 37.37
CA VAL A 50 -4.79 20.86 36.45
C VAL A 50 -4.51 21.35 35.02
N PHE A 51 -4.08 22.61 34.85
CA PHE A 51 -3.69 23.07 33.51
C PHE A 51 -2.39 22.44 33.02
N PHE A 52 -1.45 22.13 33.92
CA PHE A 52 -0.24 21.40 33.54
C PHE A 52 -0.56 20.01 33.01
N THR A 53 -1.42 19.23 33.68
CA THR A 53 -1.83 17.91 33.18
C THR A 53 -2.58 18.01 31.86
N PHE A 54 -3.43 19.03 31.69
CA PHE A 54 -4.12 19.28 30.43
C PHE A 54 -3.14 19.63 29.29
N ALA A 55 -2.19 20.53 29.54
CA ALA A 55 -1.16 20.91 28.58
C ALA A 55 -0.28 19.72 28.18
N PHE A 56 0.18 18.93 29.17
CA PHE A 56 0.92 17.70 28.90
C PHE A 56 0.08 16.69 28.12
N GLY A 57 -1.22 16.57 28.40
CA GLY A 57 -2.15 15.73 27.64
C GLY A 57 -2.24 16.14 26.17
N ILE A 58 -2.37 17.44 25.88
CA ILE A 58 -2.36 17.96 24.51
C ILE A 58 -1.02 17.65 23.84
N ILE A 59 0.09 17.97 24.50
CA ILE A 59 1.44 17.73 23.97
C ILE A 59 1.63 16.24 23.66
N PHE A 60 1.24 15.35 24.58
CA PHE A 60 1.34 13.91 24.40
C PHE A 60 0.45 13.42 23.25
N SER A 61 -0.76 13.98 23.10
CA SER A 61 -1.66 13.68 21.98
C SER A 61 -1.03 14.09 20.63
N VAL A 62 -0.44 15.28 20.55
CA VAL A 62 0.26 15.75 19.34
C VAL A 62 1.45 14.86 19.01
N PHE A 63 2.28 14.52 20.01
CA PHE A 63 3.40 13.61 19.80
C PHE A 63 2.94 12.22 19.35
N TYR A 64 1.94 11.65 20.00
CA TYR A 64 1.36 10.37 19.64
C TYR A 64 0.89 10.36 18.18
N PHE A 65 0.15 11.40 17.78
CA PHE A 65 -0.29 11.57 16.40
C PHE A 65 0.89 11.67 15.42
N PHE A 66 1.93 12.41 15.79
CA PHE A 66 3.15 12.55 14.99
C PHE A 66 3.87 11.21 14.80
N PHE A 67 4.09 10.45 15.87
CA PHE A 67 4.72 9.14 15.81
C PHE A 67 3.89 8.16 14.98
N TYR A 68 2.57 8.14 15.21
CA TYR A 68 1.65 7.31 14.44
C TYR A 68 1.73 7.62 12.95
N HIS A 69 1.65 8.91 12.58
CA HIS A 69 1.76 9.32 11.18
C HIS A 69 3.14 9.06 10.58
N ALA A 70 4.22 9.20 11.35
CA ALA A 70 5.57 8.89 10.89
C ALA A 70 5.72 7.40 10.56
N VAL A 71 5.18 6.52 11.42
CA VAL A 71 5.13 5.07 11.18
C VAL A 71 4.28 4.76 9.94
N LEU A 72 3.12 5.39 9.83
CA LEU A 72 2.22 5.21 8.68
C LEU A 72 2.87 5.65 7.36
N LEU A 73 3.58 6.79 7.36
CA LEU A 73 4.36 7.25 6.20
C LEU A 73 5.45 6.26 5.82
N ARG A 74 6.11 5.65 6.80
CA ARG A 74 7.15 4.64 6.55
C ARG A 74 6.56 3.40 5.88
N ASN A 75 5.38 2.95 6.31
CA ASN A 75 4.69 1.81 5.70
C ASN A 75 4.21 2.15 4.28
N LEU A 76 3.65 3.34 4.05
CA LEU A 76 3.27 3.80 2.71
C LEU A 76 4.47 3.88 1.76
N ARG A 77 5.64 4.33 2.24
CA ARG A 77 6.87 4.33 1.44
C ARG A 77 7.33 2.92 1.08
N LYS A 78 7.16 1.93 1.96
CA LYS A 78 7.45 0.52 1.67
C LYS A 78 6.51 -0.02 0.60
N GLN A 79 5.20 0.17 0.77
CA GLN A 79 4.20 -0.26 -0.20
C GLN A 79 4.40 0.40 -1.58
N LYS A 80 4.73 1.70 -1.62
CA LYS A 80 5.02 2.39 -2.89
C LYS A 80 6.25 1.82 -3.61
N LYS A 81 7.28 1.38 -2.87
CA LYS A 81 8.45 0.70 -3.44
C LYS A 81 8.09 -0.69 -3.98
N GLU A 82 7.26 -1.44 -3.26
CA GLU A 82 6.78 -2.74 -3.70
C GLU A 82 5.92 -2.64 -4.96
N ILE A 83 4.98 -1.70 -5.02
CA ILE A 83 4.17 -1.42 -6.22
C ILE A 83 5.07 -1.04 -7.40
N LYS A 84 6.09 -0.21 -7.18
CA LYS A 84 7.04 0.16 -8.25
C LYS A 84 7.85 -1.05 -8.75
N ARG A 85 8.24 -1.96 -7.87
CA ARG A 85 8.93 -3.21 -8.25
C ARG A 85 8.00 -4.13 -9.03
N LEU A 86 6.77 -4.32 -8.54
CA LEU A 86 5.77 -5.15 -9.21
C LEU A 86 5.44 -4.62 -10.60
N LYS A 87 5.25 -3.30 -10.74
CA LYS A 87 5.02 -2.66 -12.04
C LYS A 87 6.17 -2.90 -13.03
N ARG A 88 7.43 -2.87 -12.56
CA ARG A 88 8.59 -3.21 -13.41
C ARG A 88 8.61 -4.67 -13.82
N LEU A 89 8.26 -5.58 -12.91
CA LEU A 89 8.18 -7.01 -13.21
C LEU A 89 7.09 -7.29 -14.25
N VAL A 90 5.91 -6.68 -14.11
CA VAL A 90 4.81 -6.82 -15.08
C VAL A 90 5.19 -6.27 -16.47
N VAL A 91 5.88 -5.13 -16.53
CA VAL A 91 6.36 -4.59 -17.81
C VAL A 91 7.39 -5.53 -18.46
N ASN A 92 8.34 -6.04 -17.68
CA ASN A 92 9.36 -6.97 -18.16
C ASN A 92 8.74 -8.31 -18.60
N GLU A 93 7.73 -8.83 -17.89
CA GLU A 93 6.99 -10.01 -18.33
C GLU A 93 6.19 -9.76 -19.61
N ARG A 94 5.58 -8.58 -19.77
CA ARG A 94 4.90 -8.23 -21.04
C ARG A 94 5.88 -8.12 -22.21
N GLU A 95 7.05 -7.55 -22.00
CA GLU A 95 8.11 -7.48 -23.03
C GLU A 95 8.63 -8.89 -23.37
N LYS A 96 8.80 -9.76 -22.38
CA LYS A 96 9.14 -11.18 -22.60
C LYS A 96 8.04 -11.94 -23.33
N HIS A 97 6.78 -11.67 -23.01
CA HIS A 97 5.65 -12.26 -23.72
C HIS A 97 5.60 -11.80 -25.17
N GLY A 98 5.77 -10.50 -25.44
CA GLY A 98 5.82 -9.95 -26.80
C GLY A 98 6.95 -10.55 -27.63
N THR A 99 8.16 -10.61 -27.06
CA THR A 99 9.31 -11.26 -27.73
C THR A 99 9.14 -12.77 -27.88
N MET A 100 8.39 -13.43 -27.00
CA MET A 100 8.08 -14.86 -27.13
C MET A 100 7.00 -15.11 -28.19
N GLU A 101 6.04 -14.19 -28.36
CA GLU A 101 5.03 -14.22 -29.42
C GLU A 101 5.66 -14.03 -30.79
N GLU A 102 6.61 -13.10 -30.91
CA GLU A 102 7.39 -12.85 -32.12
C GLU A 102 8.20 -14.10 -32.51
N ARG A 103 8.94 -14.68 -31.56
CA ARG A 103 9.66 -15.95 -31.79
C ARG A 103 8.74 -17.13 -32.10
N ASN A 104 7.54 -17.18 -31.51
CA ASN A 104 6.56 -18.23 -31.82
C ASN A 104 6.00 -18.08 -33.24
N SER A 105 5.77 -16.84 -33.70
CA SER A 105 5.35 -16.56 -35.07
C SER A 105 6.44 -16.92 -36.10
N GLU A 106 7.71 -16.66 -35.79
CA GLU A 106 8.84 -17.10 -36.61
C GLU A 106 8.94 -18.63 -36.66
N LEU A 107 8.78 -19.30 -35.52
CA LEU A 107 8.76 -20.77 -35.44
C LEU A 107 7.59 -21.36 -36.23
N GLN A 108 6.39 -20.78 -36.14
CA GLN A 108 5.25 -21.21 -36.94
C GLN A 108 5.50 -21.04 -38.44
N GLN A 109 6.08 -19.92 -38.86
CA GLN A 109 6.40 -19.68 -40.26
C GLN A 109 7.51 -20.63 -40.78
N ILE A 110 8.45 -21.03 -39.92
CA ILE A 110 9.46 -22.04 -40.25
C ILE A 110 8.81 -23.42 -40.36
N VAL A 111 7.95 -23.79 -39.41
CA VAL A 111 7.19 -25.05 -39.43
C VAL A 111 6.30 -25.12 -40.67
N GLU A 112 5.61 -24.05 -41.02
CA GLU A 112 4.77 -23.98 -42.23
C GLU A 112 5.61 -24.08 -43.52
N ARG A 113 6.81 -23.49 -43.55
CA ARG A 113 7.75 -23.66 -44.67
C ARG A 113 8.32 -25.08 -44.76
N VAL A 114 8.57 -25.74 -43.64
CA VAL A 114 9.03 -27.14 -43.61
C VAL A 114 7.88 -28.06 -44.00
N GLN A 115 6.67 -27.85 -43.49
CA GLN A 115 5.48 -28.61 -43.84
C GLN A 115 5.18 -28.51 -45.35
N ASN A 116 5.18 -27.30 -45.91
CA ASN A 116 5.03 -27.11 -47.35
C ASN A 116 6.12 -27.79 -48.18
N ARG A 117 7.37 -27.86 -47.68
CA ARG A 117 8.44 -28.60 -48.36
C ARG A 117 8.27 -30.11 -48.26
N VAL A 118 7.80 -30.62 -47.13
CA VAL A 118 7.49 -32.04 -46.93
C VAL A 118 6.28 -32.44 -47.78
N ASP A 119 5.26 -31.59 -47.88
CA ASP A 119 4.10 -31.80 -48.75
C ASP A 119 4.48 -31.75 -50.24
N LEU A 120 5.41 -30.88 -50.64
CA LEU A 120 5.98 -30.86 -52.00
C LEU A 120 6.85 -32.09 -52.32
N GLN A 121 7.39 -32.75 -51.28
CA GLN A 121 8.21 -33.96 -51.43
C GLN A 121 7.38 -35.25 -51.38
N ASN A 122 6.12 -35.16 -50.97
CA ASN A 122 5.17 -36.27 -50.87
C ASN A 122 4.15 -36.28 -52.03
N ASP A 123 4.49 -35.69 -53.18
CA ASP A 123 3.69 -35.81 -54.39
C ASP A 123 4.27 -36.90 -55.30
N PRO A 124 3.88 -38.19 -55.15
CA PRO A 124 4.06 -39.14 -56.22
C PRO A 124 2.97 -38.89 -57.25
N GLU A 125 3.35 -38.31 -58.40
CA GLU A 125 2.52 -38.36 -59.62
C GLU A 125 2.04 -39.80 -59.84
N PRO A 126 0.72 -40.08 -59.89
CA PRO A 126 0.27 -41.38 -60.36
C PRO A 126 0.24 -41.33 -61.89
N LEU A 127 1.28 -41.92 -62.46
CA LEU A 127 1.34 -42.43 -63.83
C LEU A 127 0.02 -43.18 -64.12
N LEU A 128 -0.88 -42.57 -64.90
CA LEU A 128 -2.07 -43.24 -65.42
C LEU A 128 -1.65 -44.28 -66.46
N LEU A 129 -1.33 -45.47 -65.99
CA LEU A 129 -1.43 -46.71 -66.77
C LEU A 129 -2.88 -47.19 -66.67
N GLU A 130 -3.69 -46.85 -67.67
CA GLU A 130 -4.94 -47.56 -67.92
C GLU A 130 -4.62 -48.96 -68.41
N ASP A 131 -4.69 -49.94 -67.52
CA ASP A 131 -4.97 -51.32 -67.91
C ASP A 131 -5.59 -52.12 -66.76
N ARG A 132 -6.91 -52.32 -66.83
CA ARG A 132 -7.64 -53.58 -66.53
C ARG A 132 -9.10 -53.33 -66.12
N GLU A 133 -9.98 -53.64 -67.07
CA GLU A 133 -10.91 -54.79 -66.98
C GLU A 133 -11.24 -55.30 -65.56
N ASN A 134 -12.51 -55.14 -65.14
CA ASN A 134 -13.42 -56.18 -64.65
C ASN A 134 -14.44 -55.65 -63.64
N THR A 135 -15.62 -55.27 -64.14
CA THR A 135 -16.87 -55.22 -63.38
C THR A 135 -17.24 -56.63 -62.89
N LYS A 136 -17.41 -56.77 -61.57
CA LYS A 136 -17.87 -57.99 -60.90
C LYS A 136 -19.36 -58.27 -61.16
N ILE A 137 -19.62 -59.50 -61.64
CA ILE A 137 -20.54 -60.54 -61.13
C ILE A 137 -21.98 -60.14 -60.71
N THR A 138 -22.94 -60.91 -61.27
CA THR A 138 -24.19 -61.49 -60.71
C THR A 138 -25.53 -60.79 -60.91
N GLU A 139 -26.43 -61.59 -61.52
CA GLU A 139 -27.90 -61.54 -61.70
C GLU A 139 -28.50 -60.59 -62.73
#